data_AF-A0A1S1T3K9-F1
#
_entry.id   AF-A0A1S1T3K9-F1
#
_cell.length_a   1.000
_cell.length_b   1.000
_cell.length_c   1.000
_cell.angle_alpha   90.00
_cell.angle_beta   90.00
_cell.angle_gamma   90.00
#
_symmetry.space_group_name_H-M   'P 1'
#
loop_
_entity.id
_entity.type
_entity.pdbx_description
1 polymer ?
#
loop_
_entity_poly.entity_id
_entity_poly.type
_entity_poly.pdbx_seq_one_letter_code
_entity_poly.pdbx_strand_id
1 'polypeptide(L)'
;MVSMAGKLEDTEYEDEEFGWAMREALFPDSIIPAPHIIKFSEKLAPKSMRHLLKAFQLFWVDTGASANRLRICIEMLLDQLKVPRFNKPKKGKKRVRLALGVRLTKLTGKRAAQKHILDALRVIGNVGSHDGGTDRDLLLTAFGLLEDVLGELLDNKTANRDALARKIVAAKGQMSE
;
A
#
# COMPACT_ATOMS: atom_id res chain seq x y z
N MET A 1 -12.29 0.68 20.93
CA MET A 1 -13.70 0.65 20.50
C MET A 1 -13.71 0.77 18.98
N VAL A 2 -14.36 -0.16 18.28
CA VAL A 2 -14.54 -0.12 16.83
C VAL A 2 -16.00 0.23 16.56
N SER A 3 -16.25 1.15 15.63
CA SER A 3 -17.57 1.49 15.13
C SER A 3 -17.67 1.08 13.66
N MET A 4 -18.79 0.49 13.27
CA MET A 4 -19.07 0.06 11.91
C MET A 4 -20.50 0.46 11.55
N ALA A 5 -20.68 0.98 10.35
CA ALA A 5 -21.99 1.24 9.76
C ALA A 5 -22.05 0.61 8.38
N GLY A 6 -23.22 0.13 8.00
CA GLY A 6 -23.45 -0.59 6.75
C GLY A 6 -24.90 -1.00 6.59
N LYS A 7 -25.15 -1.88 5.62
CA LYS A 7 -26.47 -2.41 5.31
C LYS A 7 -26.56 -3.88 5.70
N LEU A 8 -27.73 -4.30 6.15
CA LEU A 8 -28.09 -5.71 6.27
C LEU A 8 -28.96 -6.05 5.06
N GLU A 9 -28.61 -7.12 4.37
CA GLU A 9 -29.39 -7.66 3.25
C GLU A 9 -29.60 -9.15 3.48
N ASP A 10 -30.85 -9.58 3.35
CA ASP A 10 -31.20 -10.99 3.35
C ASP A 10 -30.94 -11.56 1.96
N THR A 11 -30.10 -12.59 1.89
CA THR A 11 -29.74 -13.26 0.63
C THR A 11 -30.16 -14.72 0.67
N GLU A 12 -30.83 -15.16 -0.39
CA GLU A 12 -31.10 -16.58 -0.63
C GLU A 12 -29.80 -17.27 -1.04
N TYR A 13 -29.55 -18.45 -0.49
CA TYR A 13 -28.46 -19.33 -0.91
C TYR A 13 -28.93 -20.77 -0.86
N GLU A 14 -28.31 -21.61 -1.70
CA GLU A 14 -28.52 -23.04 -1.66
C GLU A 14 -27.53 -23.65 -0.67
N ASP A 15 -28.06 -24.22 0.41
CA ASP A 15 -27.31 -25.02 1.37
C ASP A 15 -27.28 -26.48 0.92
N GLU A 16 -26.11 -27.10 0.96
CA GLU A 16 -25.91 -28.48 0.47
C GLU A 16 -26.70 -29.53 1.28
N GLU A 17 -27.00 -29.26 2.55
CA GLU A 17 -27.68 -30.19 3.45
C GLU A 17 -29.17 -29.85 3.61
N PHE A 18 -29.52 -28.57 3.61
CA PHE A 18 -30.87 -28.08 3.96
C PHE A 18 -31.65 -27.47 2.78
N GLY A 19 -31.07 -27.37 1.58
CA GLY A 19 -31.69 -26.77 0.40
C GLY A 19 -31.70 -25.23 0.46
N TRP A 20 -32.71 -24.58 -0.14
CA TRP A 20 -32.78 -23.12 -0.16
C TRP A 20 -32.95 -22.54 1.25
N ALA A 21 -32.01 -21.68 1.65
CA ALA A 21 -31.98 -21.02 2.95
C ALA A 21 -31.77 -19.51 2.80
N MET A 22 -32.18 -18.76 3.83
CA MET A 22 -31.90 -17.33 3.95
C MET A 22 -30.67 -17.13 4.81
N ARG A 23 -29.77 -16.22 4.42
CA ARG A 23 -28.74 -15.67 5.30
C ARG A 23 -28.83 -14.17 5.35
N GLU A 24 -28.67 -13.63 6.54
CA GLU A 24 -28.47 -12.21 6.74
C GLU A 24 -26.99 -11.88 6.46
N ALA A 25 -26.74 -10.96 5.53
CA ALA A 25 -25.40 -10.52 5.16
C ALA A 25 -25.21 -9.04 5.49
N LEU A 26 -24.11 -8.72 6.17
CA LEU A 26 -23.74 -7.34 6.49
C LEU A 26 -22.75 -6.81 5.44
N PHE A 27 -23.11 -5.67 4.83
CA PHE A 27 -22.29 -4.95 3.88
C PHE A 27 -21.77 -3.66 4.51
N PRO A 28 -20.51 -3.63 5.00
CA PRO A 28 -19.96 -2.47 5.67
C PRO A 28 -19.70 -1.31 4.69
N ASP A 29 -20.27 -0.14 5.02
CA ASP A 29 -20.01 1.13 4.32
C ASP A 29 -18.87 1.91 4.99
N SER A 30 -18.69 1.74 6.31
CA SER A 30 -17.60 2.39 7.05
C SER A 30 -17.15 1.58 8.27
N ILE A 31 -15.85 1.63 8.57
CA ILE A 31 -15.25 0.99 9.76
C ILE A 31 -14.23 1.95 10.39
N ILE A 32 -14.34 2.21 11.70
CA ILE A 32 -13.50 3.17 12.43
C ILE A 32 -13.06 2.59 13.80
N PRO A 33 -11.74 2.44 14.06
CA PRO A 33 -10.67 2.48 13.07
C PRO A 33 -10.83 1.33 12.07
N ALA A 34 -10.55 1.59 10.80
CA ALA A 34 -10.54 0.53 9.81
C ALA A 34 -9.44 -0.49 10.12
N PRO A 35 -9.66 -1.78 9.81
CA PRO A 35 -8.62 -2.78 9.89
C PRO A 35 -7.45 -2.41 8.98
N HIS A 36 -6.25 -2.83 9.35
CA HIS A 36 -5.10 -2.71 8.46
C HIS A 36 -5.32 -3.60 7.24
N ILE A 37 -5.28 -3.00 6.05
CA ILE A 37 -5.42 -3.75 4.79
C ILE A 37 -4.12 -4.50 4.46
N ILE A 38 -2.98 -3.92 4.84
CA ILE A 38 -1.65 -4.51 4.69
C ILE A 38 -0.82 -4.35 5.96
N LYS A 39 0.22 -5.17 6.11
CA LYS A 39 1.28 -4.92 7.07
C LYS A 39 2.24 -3.87 6.50
N PHE A 40 2.98 -3.21 7.37
CA PHE A 40 4.00 -2.24 6.97
C PHE A 40 5.14 -2.23 8.00
N SER A 41 6.33 -1.81 7.53
CA SER A 41 7.53 -1.72 8.37
C SER A 41 7.35 -0.75 9.53
N GLU A 42 7.82 -1.12 10.72
CA GLU A 42 7.93 -0.21 11.88
C GLU A 42 8.88 0.96 11.62
N LYS A 43 9.78 0.84 10.62
CA LYS A 43 10.69 1.92 10.20
C LYS A 43 9.99 2.95 9.32
N LEU A 44 8.72 2.75 8.96
CA LEU A 44 7.98 3.72 8.17
C LEU A 44 7.80 5.02 8.95
N ALA A 45 8.18 6.15 8.37
CA ALA A 45 8.11 7.43 9.06
C ALA A 45 6.66 7.77 9.46
N PRO A 46 6.43 8.41 10.62
CA PRO A 46 5.09 8.72 11.12
C PRO A 46 4.20 9.50 10.14
N LYS A 47 4.80 10.37 9.30
CA LYS A 47 4.05 11.12 8.27
C LYS A 47 3.45 10.18 7.22
N SER A 48 4.23 9.22 6.72
CA SER A 48 3.76 8.22 5.76
C SER A 48 2.73 7.30 6.40
N MET A 49 3.01 6.82 7.62
CA MET A 49 2.11 5.95 8.38
C MET A 49 0.71 6.57 8.56
N ARG A 50 0.62 7.86 8.93
CA ARG A 50 -0.69 8.53 9.07
C ARG A 50 -1.49 8.55 7.78
N HIS A 51 -0.85 8.75 6.63
CA HIS A 51 -1.53 8.70 5.34
C HIS A 51 -1.97 7.29 4.96
N LEU A 52 -1.14 6.29 5.26
CA LEU A 52 -1.48 4.88 5.03
C LEU A 52 -2.69 4.45 5.88
N LEU A 53 -2.67 4.74 7.18
CA LEU A 53 -3.80 4.45 8.08
C LEU A 53 -5.08 5.18 7.65
N LYS A 54 -4.94 6.42 7.15
CA LYS A 54 -6.11 7.14 6.62
C LYS A 54 -6.62 6.52 5.31
N ALA A 55 -5.74 5.98 4.48
CA ALA A 55 -6.13 5.25 3.28
C ALA A 55 -6.98 4.01 3.63
N PHE A 56 -6.60 3.27 4.68
CA PHE A 56 -7.39 2.12 5.16
C PHE A 56 -8.81 2.52 5.58
N GLN A 57 -8.97 3.66 6.26
CA GLN A 57 -10.29 4.17 6.63
C GLN A 57 -11.12 4.57 5.40
N LEU A 58 -10.49 5.27 4.46
CA LEU A 58 -11.17 5.77 3.26
C LEU A 58 -11.52 4.66 2.28
N PHE A 59 -10.84 3.52 2.30
CA PHE A 59 -11.12 2.38 1.42
C PHE A 59 -12.61 1.98 1.43
N TRP A 60 -13.25 2.04 2.61
CA TRP A 60 -14.64 1.67 2.80
C TRP A 60 -15.62 2.70 2.22
N VAL A 61 -15.29 3.99 2.35
CA VAL A 61 -16.21 5.11 2.10
C VAL A 61 -15.98 5.80 0.75
N ASP A 62 -14.72 5.98 0.36
CA ASP A 62 -14.29 6.73 -0.83
C ASP A 62 -12.96 6.18 -1.35
N THR A 63 -13.04 5.33 -2.37
CA THR A 63 -11.89 4.68 -2.97
C THR A 63 -10.96 5.66 -3.68
N GLY A 64 -11.49 6.76 -4.23
CA GLY A 64 -10.70 7.81 -4.86
C GLY A 64 -9.84 8.57 -3.86
N ALA A 65 -10.43 8.97 -2.73
CA ALA A 65 -9.72 9.59 -1.62
C ALA A 65 -8.70 8.62 -0.99
N SER A 66 -9.02 7.34 -0.89
CA SER A 66 -8.10 6.30 -0.43
C SER A 66 -6.87 6.18 -1.35
N ALA A 67 -7.09 6.08 -2.67
CA ALA A 67 -6.03 6.05 -3.67
C ALA A 67 -5.13 7.30 -3.63
N ASN A 68 -5.72 8.48 -3.43
CA ASN A 68 -4.95 9.71 -3.24
C ASN A 68 -4.09 9.67 -1.96
N ARG A 69 -4.61 9.11 -0.85
CA ARG A 69 -3.80 8.92 0.38
C ARG A 69 -2.62 7.97 0.16
N LEU A 70 -2.77 6.92 -0.64
CA LEU A 70 -1.66 6.05 -1.02
C LEU A 70 -0.57 6.82 -1.77
N ARG A 71 -0.95 7.64 -2.75
CA ARG A 71 0.00 8.50 -3.47
C ARG A 71 0.76 9.43 -2.51
N ILE A 72 0.06 10.10 -1.60
CA ILE A 72 0.69 11.00 -0.63
C ILE A 72 1.64 10.21 0.29
N CYS A 73 1.25 9.01 0.71
CA CYS A 73 2.13 8.10 1.46
C CYS A 73 3.44 7.82 0.70
N ILE A 74 3.36 7.57 -0.61
CA ILE A 74 4.55 7.39 -1.46
C ILE A 74 5.39 8.67 -1.54
N GLU A 75 4.78 9.84 -1.69
CA GLU A 75 5.52 11.11 -1.70
C GLU A 75 6.32 11.32 -0.39
N MET A 76 5.73 10.95 0.75
CA MET A 76 6.37 11.01 2.07
C MET A 76 7.41 9.91 2.26
N LEU A 77 7.21 8.72 1.70
CA LEU A 77 8.22 7.67 1.67
C LEU A 77 9.47 8.14 0.89
N LEU A 78 9.29 8.75 -0.27
CA LEU A 78 10.41 9.32 -1.03
C LEU A 78 11.15 10.41 -0.25
N ASP A 79 10.44 11.17 0.58
CA ASP A 79 11.04 12.14 1.51
C ASP A 79 11.91 11.46 2.56
N GLN A 80 11.40 10.41 3.20
CA GLN A 80 12.14 9.58 4.15
C GLN A 80 13.40 8.98 3.51
N LEU A 81 13.30 8.54 2.25
CA LEU A 81 14.42 8.02 1.47
C LEU A 81 15.38 9.09 0.96
N LYS A 82 15.16 10.37 1.32
CA LYS A 82 15.97 11.54 0.92
C LYS A 82 16.02 11.76 -0.60
N VAL A 83 14.98 11.36 -1.34
CA VAL A 83 14.85 11.64 -2.76
C VAL A 83 14.52 13.12 -2.94
N PRO A 84 15.27 13.89 -3.76
CA PRO A 84 15.07 15.33 -3.89
C PRO A 84 13.61 15.72 -4.18
N ARG A 85 13.11 16.74 -3.47
CA ARG A 85 11.77 17.32 -3.70
C ARG A 85 11.77 18.45 -4.71
N PHE A 86 12.92 19.09 -4.90
CA PHE A 86 13.07 20.26 -5.76
C PHE A 86 14.18 20.01 -6.78
N ASN A 87 14.09 20.65 -7.93
CA ASN A 87 15.19 20.68 -8.89
C ASN A 87 16.38 21.48 -8.34
N LYS A 88 17.57 21.24 -8.90
CA LYS A 88 18.70 22.15 -8.70
C LYS A 88 18.34 23.49 -9.37
N PRO A 89 18.39 24.63 -8.66
CA PRO A 89 18.10 25.92 -9.27
C PRO A 89 19.13 26.21 -10.36
N LYS A 90 18.65 26.63 -11.54
CA LYS A 90 19.53 27.21 -12.57
C LYS A 90 19.84 28.66 -12.19
N LYS A 91 20.98 29.21 -12.62
CA LYS A 91 21.37 30.60 -12.33
C LYS A 91 20.20 31.55 -12.64
N GLY A 92 19.79 32.36 -11.65
CA GLY A 92 18.68 33.30 -11.77
C GLY A 92 17.26 32.70 -11.71
N LYS A 93 17.09 31.39 -11.54
CA LYS A 93 15.76 30.73 -11.47
C LYS A 93 15.47 30.18 -10.07
N LYS A 94 14.23 30.34 -9.61
CA LYS A 94 13.74 29.73 -8.36
C LYS A 94 13.71 28.20 -8.50
N ARG A 95 13.91 27.51 -7.37
CA ARG A 95 13.72 26.06 -7.28
C ARG A 95 12.24 25.71 -7.51
N VAL A 96 11.99 24.65 -8.27
CA VAL A 96 10.66 24.15 -8.61
C VAL A 96 10.46 22.78 -7.99
N ARG A 97 9.27 22.54 -7.43
CA ARG A 97 8.91 21.22 -6.86
C ARG A 97 8.85 20.19 -7.98
N LEU A 98 9.48 19.05 -7.78
CA LEU A 98 9.47 17.94 -8.72
C LEU A 98 8.15 17.17 -8.60
N ALA A 99 7.53 16.87 -9.74
CA ALA A 99 6.41 15.95 -9.81
C ALA A 99 6.83 14.55 -9.33
N LEU A 100 5.89 13.78 -8.77
CA LEU A 100 6.17 12.45 -8.21
C LEU A 100 6.88 11.54 -9.23
N GLY A 101 6.39 11.45 -10.47
CA GLY A 101 7.04 10.66 -11.52
C GLY A 101 8.51 11.05 -11.77
N VAL A 102 8.83 12.35 -11.74
CA VAL A 102 10.20 12.86 -11.88
C VAL A 102 11.06 12.52 -10.65
N ARG A 103 10.47 12.42 -9.46
CA ARG A 103 11.19 11.95 -8.27
C ARG A 103 11.52 10.46 -8.38
N LEU A 104 10.62 9.64 -8.93
CA LEU A 104 10.82 8.21 -9.13
C LEU A 104 11.98 7.90 -10.10
N THR A 105 12.24 8.74 -11.11
CA THR A 105 13.40 8.57 -12.00
C THR A 105 14.75 8.82 -11.31
N LYS A 106 14.75 9.39 -10.10
CA LYS A 106 15.97 9.65 -9.31
C LYS A 106 16.34 8.52 -8.35
N LEU A 107 15.55 7.45 -8.31
CA LEU A 107 15.86 6.27 -7.52
C LEU A 107 17.08 5.55 -8.12
N THR A 108 17.94 5.00 -7.26
CA THR A 108 19.17 4.29 -7.65
C THR A 108 19.31 2.98 -6.87
N GLY A 109 20.11 2.05 -7.40
CA GLY A 109 20.38 0.75 -6.76
C GLY A 109 19.09 -0.05 -6.50
N LYS A 110 18.99 -0.66 -5.31
CA LYS A 110 17.80 -1.42 -4.87
C LYS A 110 16.49 -0.64 -5.00
N ARG A 111 16.55 0.69 -4.84
CA ARG A 111 15.35 1.54 -4.93
C ARG A 111 14.86 1.68 -6.37
N ALA A 112 15.77 1.63 -7.35
CA ALA A 112 15.40 1.71 -8.76
C ALA A 112 14.63 0.47 -9.23
N ALA A 113 14.91 -0.71 -8.66
CA ALA A 113 14.16 -1.95 -8.94
C ALA A 113 12.66 -1.79 -8.62
N GLN A 114 12.34 -1.02 -7.57
CA GLN A 114 10.97 -0.75 -7.12
C GLN A 114 10.27 0.38 -7.91
N LYS A 115 10.96 1.02 -8.87
CA LYS A 115 10.43 2.19 -9.60
C LYS A 115 9.13 1.85 -10.36
N HIS A 116 9.08 0.71 -11.03
CA HIS A 116 7.92 0.33 -11.84
C HIS A 116 6.66 0.14 -10.98
N ILE A 117 6.79 -0.51 -9.82
CA ILE A 117 5.70 -0.66 -8.85
C ILE A 117 5.27 0.69 -8.30
N LEU A 118 6.22 1.54 -7.88
CA LEU A 118 5.93 2.88 -7.39
C LEU A 118 5.24 3.77 -8.45
N ASP A 119 5.56 3.59 -9.73
CA ASP A 119 4.91 4.33 -10.81
C ASP A 119 3.49 3.82 -11.07
N ALA A 120 3.25 2.51 -11.00
CA ALA A 120 1.90 1.94 -11.06
C ALA A 120 1.01 2.50 -9.93
N LEU A 121 1.52 2.54 -8.70
CA LEU A 121 0.81 3.14 -7.56
C LEU A 121 0.52 4.64 -7.74
N ARG A 122 1.44 5.39 -8.37
CA ARG A 122 1.21 6.79 -8.75
C ARG A 122 0.05 6.92 -9.73
N VAL A 123 -0.05 6.02 -10.71
CA VAL A 123 -1.14 6.03 -11.71
C VAL A 123 -2.48 5.78 -11.03
N ILE A 124 -2.57 4.80 -10.13
CA ILE A 124 -3.81 4.50 -9.38
C ILE A 124 -4.27 5.72 -8.58
N GLY A 125 -3.37 6.37 -7.85
CA GLY A 125 -3.71 7.58 -7.09
C GLY A 125 -4.15 8.77 -7.97
N ASN A 126 -3.71 8.84 -9.22
CA ASN A 126 -4.16 9.84 -10.20
C ASN A 126 -5.58 9.55 -10.68
N VAL A 127 -5.83 8.31 -11.12
CA VAL A 127 -7.14 7.88 -11.66
C VAL A 127 -8.23 8.06 -10.61
N GLY A 128 -7.99 7.59 -9.38
CA GLY A 128 -8.95 7.74 -8.29
C GLY A 128 -9.29 9.19 -7.92
N SER A 129 -8.41 10.15 -8.23
CA SER A 129 -8.70 11.58 -7.97
C SER A 129 -9.50 12.25 -9.09
N HIS A 130 -9.53 11.68 -10.30
CA HIS A 130 -10.16 12.29 -11.48
C HIS A 130 -11.53 11.67 -11.80
N ASP A 131 -11.65 10.35 -11.68
CA ASP A 131 -12.86 9.61 -12.13
C ASP A 131 -13.86 9.37 -10.99
N GLY A 132 -13.69 10.05 -9.85
CA GLY A 132 -14.60 9.96 -8.69
C GLY A 132 -14.54 8.63 -7.93
N GLY A 133 -13.63 7.73 -8.28
CA GLY A 133 -13.43 6.46 -7.61
C GLY A 133 -12.36 5.60 -8.28
N THR A 134 -11.96 4.54 -7.59
CA THR A 134 -11.18 3.44 -8.14
C THR A 134 -11.90 2.14 -7.80
N ASP A 135 -11.85 1.17 -8.70
CA ASP A 135 -12.29 -0.18 -8.43
C ASP A 135 -11.65 -0.72 -7.13
N ARG A 136 -12.46 -1.38 -6.27
CA ARG A 136 -12.00 -1.83 -4.95
C ARG A 136 -10.91 -2.89 -5.07
N ASP A 137 -11.03 -3.81 -6.01
CA ASP A 137 -10.05 -4.89 -6.19
C ASP A 137 -8.72 -4.36 -6.73
N LEU A 138 -8.78 -3.40 -7.66
CA LEU A 138 -7.60 -2.69 -8.12
C LEU A 138 -6.92 -1.91 -6.99
N LEU A 139 -7.70 -1.29 -6.10
CA LEU A 139 -7.16 -0.57 -4.94
C LEU A 139 -6.56 -1.53 -3.90
N LEU A 140 -7.17 -2.70 -3.65
CA LEU A 140 -6.58 -3.76 -2.83
C LEU A 140 -5.26 -4.26 -3.42
N THR A 141 -5.20 -4.44 -4.73
CA THR A 141 -3.96 -4.77 -5.45
C THR A 141 -2.90 -3.69 -5.23
N ALA A 142 -3.28 -2.40 -5.28
CA ALA A 142 -2.38 -1.29 -4.98
C ALA A 142 -1.83 -1.34 -3.55
N PHE A 143 -2.68 -1.66 -2.57
CA PHE A 143 -2.24 -1.87 -1.20
C PHE A 143 -1.21 -3.00 -1.12
N GLY A 144 -1.49 -4.17 -1.70
CA GLY A 144 -0.56 -5.32 -1.70
C GLY A 144 0.81 -4.97 -2.33
N LEU A 145 0.80 -4.26 -3.45
CA LEU A 145 2.03 -3.77 -4.08
C LEU A 145 2.80 -2.79 -3.18
N LEU A 146 2.11 -1.93 -2.44
CA LEU A 146 2.75 -1.04 -1.47
C LEU A 146 3.38 -1.81 -0.30
N GLU A 147 2.73 -2.87 0.21
CA GLU A 147 3.28 -3.74 1.26
C GLU A 147 4.64 -4.30 0.85
N ASP A 148 4.74 -4.83 -0.38
CA ASP A 148 5.98 -5.38 -0.91
C ASP A 148 7.06 -4.31 -1.07
N VAL A 149 6.71 -3.14 -1.61
CA VAL A 149 7.66 -2.02 -1.75
C VAL A 149 8.17 -1.57 -0.39
N LEU A 150 7.31 -1.45 0.62
CA LEU A 150 7.71 -1.06 1.97
C LEU A 150 8.64 -2.11 2.59
N GLY A 151 8.31 -3.39 2.46
CA GLY A 151 9.14 -4.49 2.95
C GLY A 151 10.52 -4.52 2.29
N GLU A 152 10.60 -4.29 0.97
CA GLU A 152 11.89 -4.27 0.29
C GLU A 152 12.70 -3.03 0.64
N LEU A 153 12.10 -1.83 0.60
CA LEU A 153 12.82 -0.56 0.77
C LEU A 153 13.22 -0.27 2.22
N LEU A 154 12.46 -0.74 3.21
CA LEU A 154 12.69 -0.42 4.63
C LEU A 154 13.24 -1.62 5.40
N ASP A 155 12.87 -2.85 5.03
CA ASP A 155 13.24 -4.05 5.78
C ASP A 155 14.25 -4.94 5.06
N ASN A 156 14.58 -4.68 3.79
CA ASN A 156 15.35 -5.60 2.95
C ASN A 156 14.72 -7.02 2.95
N LYS A 157 13.39 -7.09 2.84
CA LYS A 157 12.59 -8.33 2.90
C LYS A 157 13.21 -9.48 2.10
N THR A 158 13.61 -9.24 0.85
CA THR A 158 14.22 -10.28 -0.01
C THR A 158 15.56 -10.76 0.54
N ALA A 159 16.47 -9.83 0.86
CA ALA A 159 17.80 -10.17 1.37
C ALA A 159 17.73 -10.94 2.70
N ASN A 160 16.77 -10.60 3.58
CA ASN A 160 16.55 -11.30 4.84
C ASN A 160 16.03 -12.73 4.60
N ARG A 161 15.09 -12.91 3.66
CA ARG A 161 14.58 -14.23 3.27
C ARG A 161 15.70 -15.11 2.72
N ASP A 162 16.55 -14.56 1.85
CA ASP A 162 17.68 -15.30 1.31
C ASP A 162 18.69 -15.69 2.39
N ALA A 163 18.94 -14.82 3.36
CA ALA A 163 19.82 -15.12 4.49
C ALA A 163 19.26 -16.25 5.36
N LEU A 164 17.95 -16.26 5.62
CA LEU A 164 17.29 -17.33 6.36
C LEU A 164 17.32 -18.66 5.60
N ALA A 165 17.05 -18.66 4.29
CA ALA A 165 17.14 -19.85 3.46
C ALA A 165 18.55 -20.46 3.48
N ARG A 166 19.60 -19.63 3.35
CA ARG A 166 20.99 -20.09 3.46
C ARG A 166 21.31 -20.70 4.83
N LYS A 167 20.76 -20.16 5.92
CA LYS A 167 20.93 -20.74 7.26
C LYS A 167 20.33 -22.14 7.36
N ILE A 168 19.15 -22.37 6.78
CA ILE A 168 18.52 -23.70 6.77
C ILE A 168 19.39 -24.71 6.00
N VAL A 169 19.91 -24.33 4.83
CA VAL A 169 20.79 -25.20 4.03
C VAL A 169 22.09 -25.52 4.78
N ALA A 170 22.69 -24.54 5.45
CA ALA A 170 23.90 -24.75 6.24
C ALA A 170 23.66 -25.67 7.46
N ALA A 171 22.53 -25.51 8.15
CA ALA A 171 22.17 -26.34 9.30
C ALA A 171 21.99 -27.82 8.95
N LYS A 172 21.51 -28.13 7.72
CA LYS A 172 21.42 -29.52 7.24
C LYS A 172 22.77 -30.25 7.26
N GLY A 173 23.87 -29.55 6.98
CA GLY A 173 25.21 -30.13 7.04
C GLY A 173 25.66 -30.51 8.46
N GLN A 174 25.11 -29.87 9.50
CA GLN A 174 25.42 -30.14 10.91
C GLN A 174 24.51 -31.19 11.54
N MET A 175 23.32 -31.44 10.97
CA MET A 175 22.39 -32.49 11.43
C MET A 175 22.71 -33.88 10.86
N SER A 176 23.76 -33.99 10.05
CA SER A 176 24.19 -35.23 9.38
C SER A 176 25.41 -35.89 10.04
N GLU A 177 25.90 -35.33 11.15
CA GLU A 177 26.93 -35.88 12.06
C GLU A 177 26.28 -36.30 13.39
#